data_AF-A0A179SJM7-F1
#
_entry.id   AF-A0A179SJM7-F1
#
_cell.length_a   1.000
_cell.length_b   1.000
_cell.length_c   1.000
_cell.angle_alpha   90.00
_cell.angle_beta   90.00
_cell.angle_gamma   90.00
#
_symmetry.space_group_name_H-M   'P 1'
#
loop_
_entity.id
_entity.type
_entity.pdbx_description
1 polymer ?
#
loop_
_entity_poly.entity_id
_entity_poly.type
_entity_poly.pdbx_seq_one_letter_code
_entity_poly.pdbx_strand_id
1 'polypeptide(L)'
;MSIGLNRDLPGIVTVTPRDASVAAAPSPAGIARAGGELTNLQLLRALAASLVLIHHVAVYGQTLRGAERPFAALDGLMGVWGVAIFFALSGFLMARMIARDPPLVFLAHRVSRIFPTYFAVIALFAGLFAALGLDLGGISVLALSLAPAGQRSSPLNVEWTLVLELTFYIGLFVLAATGRARRLVPVAAAWLVLLAVAFPLLPPDSRNMMPPPLYLVPVTAACAPFAGGLLLPRLIATGWIRPATAILALPFAAACFFVDTAAARWLGGIAAVLIVGAAVTAAPVRRRGAAARGLIALGDASYVLYLIHPPVLMLANWACPPHWSGAAYAVVSLAGALTAAALLGPVDVALYRRLRRRIDVLTPAALKRALAAFLVVFGGCALWGSIETARNDWAESRARRAVAQGSWDSVAAADASIARGGLAPSPTLRAGVEAMERISASEYLMTAHAFDAAAGPGMHLALFCGGRLVVLDRPRRLRRDLAGQPGYEALGTQRVGYRLRLPADVCSVENTVAVVVGPSGAMASLPVPRAALRRPDDR
;
A
#
# COMPACT_ATOMS: atom_id res chain seq x y z
N MET A 1 66.43 -70.27 25.11
CA MET A 1 64.99 -70.25 25.48
C MET A 1 64.41 -68.92 24.98
N SER A 2 64.06 -68.90 23.69
CA SER A 2 63.22 -67.91 22.98
C SER A 2 63.33 -68.32 21.51
N ILE A 3 62.36 -69.12 21.08
CA ILE A 3 62.41 -69.96 19.87
C ILE A 3 61.72 -69.24 18.71
N GLY A 4 62.36 -69.29 17.56
CA GLY A 4 61.83 -68.74 16.31
C GLY A 4 60.92 -69.70 15.55
N LEU A 5 60.95 -69.52 14.22
CA LEU A 5 60.27 -70.26 13.13
C LEU A 5 58.90 -69.74 12.69
N ASN A 6 58.95 -69.00 11.57
CA ASN A 6 58.38 -69.34 10.26
C ASN A 6 57.28 -70.44 10.18
N ARG A 7 56.16 -70.14 9.49
CA ARG A 7 55.35 -71.07 8.66
C ARG A 7 54.23 -70.37 7.86
N ASP A 8 54.33 -70.49 6.53
CA ASP A 8 53.32 -70.89 5.50
C ASP A 8 51.94 -70.19 5.34
N LEU A 9 51.80 -69.45 4.20
CA LEU A 9 50.79 -69.43 3.07
C LEU A 9 49.27 -69.68 3.34
N PRO A 10 48.29 -69.28 2.46
CA PRO A 10 48.37 -68.87 1.04
C PRO A 10 47.57 -67.58 0.66
N GLY A 11 47.65 -67.12 -0.60
CA GLY A 11 47.13 -65.82 -1.06
C GLY A 11 45.61 -65.75 -1.33
N ILE A 12 45.07 -64.53 -1.39
CA ILE A 12 43.86 -64.11 -2.13
C ILE A 12 43.69 -62.56 -2.10
N VAL A 13 43.58 -62.02 -3.32
CA VAL A 13 42.76 -60.86 -3.78
C VAL A 13 43.02 -59.45 -3.21
N THR A 14 43.49 -58.60 -4.12
CA THR A 14 43.42 -57.13 -4.09
C THR A 14 41.99 -56.61 -4.00
N VAL A 15 41.71 -55.77 -3.00
CA VAL A 15 40.64 -54.77 -3.04
C VAL A 15 41.26 -53.42 -2.75
N THR A 16 41.29 -52.57 -3.77
CA THR A 16 41.67 -51.15 -3.72
C THR A 16 40.84 -50.40 -2.68
N PRO A 17 41.41 -49.43 -1.93
CA PRO A 17 40.64 -48.59 -1.03
C PRO A 17 39.61 -47.81 -1.86
N ARG A 18 38.33 -47.96 -1.54
CA ARG A 18 37.27 -47.15 -2.16
C ARG A 18 37.56 -45.68 -1.90
N ASP A 19 37.65 -44.91 -2.99
CA ASP A 19 37.45 -43.47 -3.00
C ASP A 19 36.08 -43.16 -2.37
N ALA A 20 36.08 -42.85 -1.07
CA ALA A 20 35.00 -42.11 -0.46
C ALA A 20 35.11 -40.66 -0.96
N SER A 21 34.66 -40.44 -2.19
CA SER A 21 34.28 -39.11 -2.65
C SER A 21 33.16 -38.63 -1.73
N VAL A 22 33.54 -37.87 -0.70
CA VAL A 22 32.61 -36.94 -0.07
C VAL A 22 32.22 -36.01 -1.20
N ALA A 23 31.04 -36.22 -1.77
CA ALA A 23 30.49 -35.37 -2.80
C ALA A 23 30.50 -33.93 -2.25
N ALA A 24 31.49 -33.15 -2.71
CA ALA A 24 31.57 -31.74 -2.42
C ALA A 24 30.23 -31.15 -2.85
N ALA A 25 29.53 -30.51 -1.92
CA ALA A 25 28.31 -29.78 -2.22
C ALA A 25 28.61 -28.87 -3.43
N PRO A 26 27.80 -28.91 -4.50
CA PRO A 26 28.07 -28.14 -5.69
C PRO A 26 28.23 -26.67 -5.30
N SER A 27 29.36 -26.08 -5.71
CA SER A 27 29.64 -24.67 -5.47
C SER A 27 28.44 -23.82 -5.93
N PRO A 28 28.04 -22.77 -5.19
CA PRO A 28 26.91 -21.90 -5.58
C PRO A 28 27.10 -21.15 -6.90
N ALA A 29 28.22 -21.37 -7.59
CA ALA A 29 28.57 -20.77 -8.87
C ALA A 29 27.83 -21.39 -10.08
N GLY A 30 27.06 -22.47 -9.88
CA GLY A 30 26.43 -23.22 -10.98
C GLY A 30 25.00 -22.85 -11.41
N ILE A 31 24.29 -21.91 -10.76
CA ILE A 31 22.83 -21.73 -10.93
C ILE A 31 22.43 -20.43 -11.70
N ALA A 32 23.34 -19.73 -12.37
CA ALA A 32 22.92 -18.57 -13.20
C ALA A 32 23.78 -18.34 -14.45
N ARG A 33 23.18 -18.54 -15.64
CA ARG A 33 23.56 -17.74 -16.81
C ARG A 33 23.01 -16.32 -16.59
N ALA A 34 23.84 -15.45 -16.03
CA ALA A 34 23.47 -14.12 -15.51
C ALA A 34 22.70 -13.21 -16.50
N GLY A 35 22.83 -13.40 -17.82
CA GLY A 35 22.09 -12.60 -18.82
C GLY A 35 20.67 -13.09 -19.12
N GLY A 36 20.40 -14.38 -18.91
CA GLY A 36 19.15 -15.02 -19.31
C GLY A 36 18.02 -14.85 -18.28
N GLU A 37 18.34 -15.13 -17.02
CA GLU A 37 17.45 -14.90 -15.86
C GLU A 37 16.96 -13.44 -15.84
N LEU A 38 17.88 -12.50 -16.03
CA LEU A 38 17.57 -11.07 -16.03
C LEU A 38 16.50 -10.72 -17.08
N THR A 39 16.49 -11.38 -18.23
CA THR A 39 15.49 -11.11 -19.27
C THR A 39 14.10 -11.58 -18.84
N ASN A 40 13.97 -12.77 -18.27
CA ASN A 40 12.68 -13.29 -17.79
C ASN A 40 12.12 -12.41 -16.67
N LEU A 41 12.98 -11.92 -15.77
CA LEU A 41 12.56 -11.01 -14.70
C LEU A 41 12.08 -9.65 -15.25
N GLN A 42 12.71 -9.11 -16.30
CA GLN A 42 12.22 -7.88 -16.94
C GLN A 42 10.87 -8.08 -17.61
N LEU A 43 10.66 -9.20 -18.29
CA LEU A 43 9.34 -9.53 -18.86
C LEU A 43 8.28 -9.64 -17.78
N LEU A 44 8.61 -10.24 -16.64
CA LEU A 44 7.69 -10.36 -15.52
C LEU A 44 7.38 -8.99 -14.87
N ARG A 45 8.36 -8.09 -14.80
CA ARG A 45 8.14 -6.69 -14.38
C ARG A 45 7.24 -5.93 -15.35
N ALA A 46 7.42 -6.14 -16.65
CA ALA A 46 6.57 -5.55 -17.68
C ALA A 46 5.12 -6.04 -17.56
N LEU A 47 4.94 -7.34 -17.36
CA LEU A 47 3.62 -7.94 -17.09
C LEU A 47 3.00 -7.33 -15.84
N ALA A 48 3.73 -7.31 -14.72
CA ALA A 48 3.24 -6.78 -13.45
C ALA A 48 2.82 -5.30 -13.55
N ALA A 49 3.64 -4.45 -14.19
CA ALA A 49 3.28 -3.05 -14.42
C ALA A 49 2.05 -2.89 -15.32
N SER A 50 1.92 -3.74 -16.35
CA SER A 50 0.77 -3.72 -17.26
C SER A 50 -0.52 -4.13 -16.55
N LEU A 51 -0.48 -5.15 -15.71
CA LEU A 51 -1.64 -5.56 -14.89
C LEU A 51 -2.11 -4.43 -13.97
N VAL A 52 -1.17 -3.75 -13.30
CA VAL A 52 -1.49 -2.58 -12.45
C VAL A 52 -2.06 -1.43 -13.26
N LEU A 53 -1.48 -1.12 -14.43
CA LEU A 53 -1.95 -0.04 -15.30
C LEU A 53 -3.38 -0.30 -15.78
N ILE A 54 -3.63 -1.50 -16.33
CA ILE A 54 -4.96 -1.88 -16.84
C ILE A 54 -6.00 -1.78 -15.72
N HIS A 55 -5.65 -2.26 -14.53
CA HIS A 55 -6.52 -2.15 -13.37
C HIS A 55 -6.92 -0.70 -13.06
N HIS A 56 -5.93 0.20 -12.95
CA HIS A 56 -6.21 1.60 -12.63
C HIS A 56 -6.93 2.32 -13.77
N VAL A 57 -6.68 1.97 -15.04
CA VAL A 57 -7.44 2.53 -16.17
C VAL A 57 -8.94 2.19 -16.04
N ALA A 58 -9.27 0.96 -15.68
CA ALA A 58 -10.66 0.54 -15.51
C ALA A 58 -11.30 1.14 -14.24
N VAL A 59 -10.57 1.19 -13.12
CA VAL A 59 -11.03 1.86 -11.88
C VAL A 59 -11.29 3.35 -12.11
N TYR A 60 -10.36 4.08 -12.75
CA TYR A 60 -10.52 5.50 -13.04
C TYR A 60 -11.60 5.74 -14.11
N GLY A 61 -11.70 4.88 -15.12
CA GLY A 61 -12.77 4.95 -16.12
C GLY A 61 -14.15 4.84 -15.49
N GLN A 62 -14.35 3.91 -14.56
CA GLN A 62 -15.63 3.80 -13.84
C GLN A 62 -15.88 5.00 -12.93
N THR A 63 -14.89 5.37 -12.10
CA THR A 63 -15.08 6.41 -11.07
C THR A 63 -15.18 7.81 -11.63
N LEU A 64 -14.50 8.12 -12.74
CA LEU A 64 -14.49 9.45 -13.35
C LEU A 64 -15.45 9.60 -14.53
N ARG A 65 -15.76 8.51 -15.24
CA ARG A 65 -16.60 8.55 -16.47
C ARG A 65 -17.87 7.73 -16.39
N GLY A 66 -18.15 7.04 -15.27
CA GLY A 66 -19.29 6.13 -15.17
C GLY A 66 -19.22 4.95 -16.15
N ALA A 67 -18.03 4.66 -16.69
CA ALA A 67 -17.87 3.59 -17.66
C ALA A 67 -18.13 2.23 -17.02
N GLU A 68 -18.80 1.33 -17.76
CA GLU A 68 -18.80 -0.07 -17.39
C GLU A 68 -17.37 -0.59 -17.36
N ARG A 69 -17.01 -1.37 -16.33
CA ARG A 69 -15.69 -1.98 -16.24
C ARG A 69 -15.64 -3.15 -17.22
N PRO A 70 -14.89 -3.05 -18.34
CA PRO A 70 -14.68 -4.22 -19.19
C PRO A 70 -14.03 -5.30 -18.33
N PHE A 71 -14.65 -6.48 -18.28
CA PHE A 71 -14.21 -7.57 -17.40
C PHE A 71 -14.19 -7.19 -15.91
N ALA A 72 -15.26 -6.57 -15.38
CA ALA A 72 -15.37 -6.12 -13.99
C ALA A 72 -14.85 -7.13 -12.93
N ALA A 73 -15.02 -8.43 -13.18
CA ALA A 73 -14.46 -9.49 -12.35
C ALA A 73 -12.92 -9.60 -12.47
N LEU A 74 -12.35 -9.60 -13.69
CA LEU A 74 -10.90 -9.70 -13.93
C LEU A 74 -10.17 -8.44 -13.47
N ASP A 75 -10.75 -7.26 -13.73
CA ASP A 75 -10.16 -5.96 -13.40
C ASP A 75 -9.81 -5.85 -11.90
N GLY A 76 -10.75 -6.18 -11.01
CA GLY A 76 -10.58 -6.04 -9.55
C GLY A 76 -9.35 -6.74 -8.96
N LEU A 77 -8.77 -7.72 -9.66
CA LEU A 77 -7.67 -8.56 -9.18
C LEU A 77 -6.34 -8.34 -9.91
N MET A 78 -6.36 -7.74 -11.10
CA MET A 78 -5.14 -7.47 -11.87
C MET A 78 -4.16 -6.59 -11.07
N GLY A 79 -4.69 -5.60 -10.33
CA GLY A 79 -3.88 -4.79 -9.41
C GLY A 79 -3.25 -5.62 -8.29
N VAL A 80 -4.01 -6.52 -7.66
CA VAL A 80 -3.53 -7.39 -6.57
C VAL A 80 -2.43 -8.32 -7.06
N TRP A 81 -2.62 -8.96 -8.22
CA TRP A 81 -1.62 -9.86 -8.81
C TRP A 81 -0.36 -9.13 -9.25
N GLY A 82 -0.50 -7.98 -9.92
CA GLY A 82 0.64 -7.18 -10.36
C GLY A 82 1.50 -6.73 -9.18
N VAL A 83 0.88 -6.23 -8.11
CA VAL A 83 1.60 -5.84 -6.88
C VAL A 83 2.24 -7.06 -6.20
N ALA A 84 1.52 -8.18 -6.10
CA ALA A 84 2.07 -9.40 -5.52
C ALA A 84 3.30 -9.91 -6.27
N ILE A 85 3.32 -9.83 -7.61
CA ILE A 85 4.48 -10.17 -8.44
C ILE A 85 5.67 -9.24 -8.14
N PHE A 86 5.45 -7.92 -8.04
CA PHE A 86 6.52 -6.99 -7.65
C PHE A 86 7.10 -7.29 -6.28
N PHE A 87 6.26 -7.62 -5.30
CA PHE A 87 6.70 -7.95 -3.94
C PHE A 87 7.44 -9.29 -3.88
N ALA A 88 6.98 -10.32 -4.60
CA ALA A 88 7.68 -11.60 -4.72
C ALA A 88 9.03 -11.45 -5.43
N LEU A 89 9.09 -10.63 -6.49
CA LEU A 89 10.34 -10.27 -7.16
C LEU A 89 11.30 -9.55 -6.20
N SER A 90 10.79 -8.59 -5.43
CA SER A 90 11.59 -7.86 -4.45
C SER A 90 12.16 -8.80 -3.39
N GLY A 91 11.33 -9.69 -2.81
CA GLY A 91 11.78 -10.74 -1.90
C GLY A 91 12.88 -11.63 -2.49
N PHE A 92 12.67 -12.14 -3.71
CA PHE A 92 13.67 -12.98 -4.38
C PHE A 92 15.00 -12.26 -4.61
N LEU A 93 14.96 -11.03 -5.12
CA LEU A 93 16.16 -10.24 -5.38
C LEU A 93 16.89 -9.90 -4.08
N MET A 94 16.16 -9.50 -3.03
CA MET A 94 16.77 -9.15 -1.74
C MET A 94 17.43 -10.35 -1.06
N ALA A 95 16.84 -11.54 -1.15
CA ALA A 95 17.44 -12.75 -0.58
C ALA A 95 18.83 -13.07 -1.15
N ARG A 96 19.08 -12.71 -2.42
CA ARG A 96 20.40 -12.87 -3.05
C ARG A 96 21.37 -11.75 -2.67
N MET A 97 20.88 -10.54 -2.42
CA MET A 97 21.71 -9.36 -2.16
C MET A 97 22.10 -9.24 -0.68
N ILE A 98 21.23 -9.60 0.26
CA ILE A 98 21.46 -9.38 1.70
C ILE A 98 22.69 -10.10 2.26
N ALA A 99 23.09 -11.22 1.66
CA ALA A 99 24.29 -11.95 2.05
C ALA A 99 25.56 -11.50 1.30
N ARG A 100 25.41 -10.75 0.20
CA ARG A 100 26.49 -10.31 -0.68
C ARG A 100 26.95 -8.89 -0.39
N ASP A 101 26.00 -7.99 -0.16
CA ASP A 101 26.27 -6.56 -0.06
C ASP A 101 26.45 -6.14 1.41
N PRO A 102 27.40 -5.24 1.73
CA PRO A 102 27.48 -4.64 3.06
C PRO A 102 26.17 -3.94 3.44
N PRO A 103 25.68 -4.03 4.69
CA PRO A 103 24.35 -3.54 5.07
C PRO A 103 24.10 -2.06 4.71
N LEU A 104 25.08 -1.19 4.95
CA LEU A 104 24.96 0.24 4.61
C LEU A 104 24.84 0.47 3.10
N VAL A 105 25.64 -0.24 2.31
CA VAL A 105 25.60 -0.14 0.84
C VAL A 105 24.27 -0.68 0.30
N PHE A 106 23.82 -1.82 0.85
CA PHE A 106 22.52 -2.41 0.54
C PHE A 106 21.38 -1.38 0.72
N LEU A 107 21.25 -0.78 1.91
CA LEU A 107 20.18 0.17 2.20
C LEU A 107 20.29 1.42 1.33
N ALA A 108 21.51 1.95 1.13
CA ALA A 108 21.70 3.12 0.28
C ALA A 108 21.31 2.89 -1.17
N HIS A 109 21.64 1.74 -1.76
CA HIS A 109 21.19 1.38 -3.11
C HIS A 109 19.66 1.26 -3.20
N ARG A 110 19.00 0.76 -2.15
CA ARG A 110 17.54 0.66 -2.12
C ARG A 110 16.85 2.03 -2.00
N VAL A 111 17.29 2.86 -1.05
CA VAL A 111 16.75 4.21 -0.82
C VAL A 111 16.95 5.09 -2.08
N SER A 112 18.14 5.04 -2.68
CA SER A 112 18.44 5.77 -3.92
C SER A 112 17.76 5.25 -5.17
N ARG A 113 17.23 4.01 -5.15
CA ARG A 113 16.39 3.51 -6.23
C ARG A 113 14.98 4.12 -6.20
N ILE A 114 14.46 4.41 -5.01
CA ILE A 114 13.07 4.86 -4.79
C ILE A 114 12.98 6.39 -4.81
N PHE A 115 13.57 7.07 -3.82
CA PHE A 115 13.27 8.48 -3.54
C PHE A 115 13.57 9.46 -4.68
N PRO A 116 14.71 9.37 -5.41
CA PRO A 116 15.04 10.36 -6.43
C PRO A 116 13.98 10.43 -7.54
N THR A 117 13.56 9.27 -8.06
CA THR A 117 12.54 9.20 -9.11
C THR A 117 11.16 9.53 -8.54
N TYR A 118 10.84 9.07 -7.33
CA TYR A 118 9.59 9.43 -6.64
C TYR A 118 9.42 10.95 -6.51
N PHE A 119 10.43 11.66 -6.00
CA PHE A 119 10.39 13.12 -5.88
C PHE A 119 10.38 13.82 -7.24
N ALA A 120 11.14 13.32 -8.22
CA ALA A 120 11.13 13.89 -9.58
C ALA A 120 9.75 13.79 -10.22
N VAL A 121 9.07 12.66 -10.08
CA VAL A 121 7.70 12.47 -10.59
C VAL A 121 6.72 13.39 -9.87
N ILE A 122 6.76 13.48 -8.53
CA ILE A 122 5.90 14.40 -7.79
C ILE A 122 6.13 15.85 -8.22
N ALA A 123 7.39 16.28 -8.30
CA ALA A 123 7.71 17.64 -8.70
C ALA A 123 7.21 17.95 -10.13
N LEU A 124 7.38 17.01 -11.06
CA LEU A 124 6.89 17.13 -12.43
C LEU A 124 5.37 17.28 -12.48
N PHE A 125 4.63 16.38 -11.85
CA PHE A 125 3.17 16.41 -11.92
C PHE A 125 2.56 17.51 -11.04
N ALA A 126 3.17 17.86 -9.90
CA ALA A 126 2.73 19.02 -9.12
C ALA A 126 2.88 20.32 -9.93
N GLY A 127 4.01 20.48 -10.64
CA GLY A 127 4.22 21.62 -11.53
C GLY A 127 3.26 21.65 -12.70
N LEU A 128 3.02 20.50 -13.36
CA LEU A 128 2.08 20.39 -14.47
C LEU A 128 0.64 20.67 -14.04
N PHE A 129 0.19 20.11 -12.91
CA PHE A 129 -1.14 20.38 -12.38
C PHE A 129 -1.30 21.85 -12.01
N ALA A 130 -0.33 22.44 -11.32
CA ALA A 130 -0.35 23.86 -10.97
C ALA A 130 -0.42 24.76 -12.22
N ALA A 131 0.32 24.44 -13.28
CA ALA A 131 0.29 25.17 -14.55
C ALA A 131 -1.09 25.10 -15.25
N LEU A 132 -1.87 24.05 -14.99
CA LEU A 132 -3.22 23.86 -15.50
C LEU A 132 -4.31 24.36 -14.53
N GLY A 133 -3.94 24.99 -13.41
CA GLY A 133 -4.89 25.42 -12.37
C GLY A 133 -5.53 24.26 -11.59
N LEU A 134 -4.90 23.08 -11.59
CA LEU A 134 -5.33 21.88 -10.90
C LEU A 134 -4.52 21.66 -9.60
N ASP A 135 -5.13 20.99 -8.62
CA ASP A 135 -4.42 20.52 -7.43
C ASP A 135 -4.16 19.01 -7.53
N LEU A 136 -2.89 18.61 -7.39
CA LEU A 136 -2.51 17.20 -7.30
C LEU A 136 -3.00 16.58 -5.98
N GLY A 137 -3.08 17.38 -4.91
CA GLY A 137 -3.49 16.95 -3.58
C GLY A 137 -2.47 16.03 -2.89
N GLY A 138 -2.73 15.70 -1.62
CA GLY A 138 -1.99 14.66 -0.88
C GLY A 138 -0.53 14.97 -0.50
N ILE A 139 0.00 16.13 -0.86
CA ILE A 139 1.39 16.51 -0.54
C ILE A 139 1.49 16.86 0.95
N SER A 140 2.16 16.01 1.71
CA SER A 140 2.45 16.22 3.14
C SER A 140 3.78 15.57 3.51
N VAL A 141 4.43 16.02 4.58
CA VAL A 141 5.70 15.44 5.06
C VAL A 141 5.56 13.93 5.30
N LEU A 142 4.44 13.49 5.89
CA LEU A 142 4.20 12.06 6.14
C LEU A 142 4.02 11.28 4.84
N ALA A 143 3.24 11.78 3.86
CA ALA A 143 3.08 11.12 2.56
C ALA A 143 4.42 11.03 1.80
N LEU A 144 5.18 12.13 1.77
CA LEU A 144 6.47 12.23 1.09
C LEU A 144 7.57 11.37 1.73
N SER A 145 7.44 11.06 3.03
CA SER A 145 8.41 10.23 3.75
C SER A 145 8.34 8.75 3.40
N LEU A 146 7.24 8.29 2.79
CA LEU A 146 6.92 6.88 2.59
C LEU A 146 6.98 6.04 3.88
N ALA A 147 6.83 6.67 5.04
CA ALA A 147 6.82 5.99 6.33
C ALA A 147 5.48 5.29 6.59
N PRO A 148 5.47 4.11 7.24
CA PRO A 148 4.25 3.38 7.60
C PRO A 148 3.52 4.10 8.72
N ALA A 149 2.74 5.09 8.35
CA ALA A 149 2.16 6.04 9.25
C ALA A 149 0.64 5.87 9.40
N GLY A 150 0.02 4.93 8.66
CA GLY A 150 -1.45 4.78 8.56
C GLY A 150 -2.06 5.50 7.35
N GLN A 151 -3.36 5.29 7.13
CA GLN A 151 -4.08 5.76 5.95
C GLN A 151 -4.07 7.29 5.81
N ARG A 152 -3.57 7.79 4.67
CA ARG A 152 -3.51 9.22 4.34
C ARG A 152 -3.66 9.46 2.84
N SER A 153 -4.10 10.67 2.48
CA SER A 153 -4.04 11.16 1.10
C SER A 153 -2.59 11.19 0.63
N SER A 154 -2.32 10.58 -0.51
CA SER A 154 -0.99 10.54 -1.13
C SER A 154 -1.07 11.10 -2.55
N PRO A 155 -0.06 11.83 -3.04
CA PRO A 155 -0.16 12.56 -4.30
C PRO A 155 -0.31 11.66 -5.54
N LEU A 156 0.22 10.43 -5.51
CA LEU A 156 0.17 9.49 -6.63
C LEU A 156 -0.83 8.34 -6.39
N ASN A 157 -1.51 8.28 -5.25
CA ASN A 157 -2.46 7.22 -4.86
C ASN A 157 -1.92 5.75 -4.86
N VAL A 158 -0.63 5.54 -5.12
CA VAL A 158 0.01 4.21 -5.26
C VAL A 158 1.16 3.99 -4.26
N GLU A 159 1.46 4.98 -3.43
CA GLU A 159 2.58 4.99 -2.50
C GLU A 159 2.49 3.94 -1.40
N TRP A 160 1.29 3.41 -1.12
CA TRP A 160 1.10 2.37 -0.10
C TRP A 160 1.97 1.14 -0.34
N THR A 161 2.27 0.79 -1.59
CA THR A 161 3.19 -0.32 -1.90
C THR A 161 4.64 0.03 -1.58
N LEU A 162 5.05 1.27 -1.84
CA LEU A 162 6.40 1.77 -1.58
C LEU A 162 6.65 1.90 -0.08
N VAL A 163 5.63 2.26 0.70
CA VAL A 163 5.68 2.24 2.17
C VAL A 163 6.05 0.85 2.68
N LEU A 164 5.37 -0.19 2.16
CA LEU A 164 5.65 -1.58 2.52
C LEU A 164 7.04 -2.01 2.06
N GLU A 165 7.41 -1.69 0.80
CA GLU A 165 8.70 -2.06 0.22
C GLU A 165 9.89 -1.41 0.96
N LEU A 166 9.78 -0.13 1.29
CA LEU A 166 10.82 0.59 2.02
C LEU A 166 10.96 0.08 3.46
N THR A 167 9.83 -0.20 4.13
CA THR A 167 9.84 -0.80 5.47
C THR A 167 10.45 -2.21 5.44
N PHE A 168 10.15 -2.99 4.40
CA PHE A 168 10.76 -4.30 4.16
C PHE A 168 12.29 -4.18 3.98
N TYR A 169 12.77 -3.23 3.18
CA TYR A 169 14.21 -2.99 3.01
C TYR A 169 14.90 -2.58 4.31
N ILE A 170 14.25 -1.77 5.13
CA ILE A 170 14.77 -1.38 6.45
C ILE A 170 14.81 -2.61 7.39
N GLY A 171 13.78 -3.45 7.39
CA GLY A 171 13.77 -4.70 8.17
C GLY A 171 14.91 -5.65 7.80
N LEU A 172 15.18 -5.81 6.51
CA LEU A 172 16.31 -6.59 6.01
C LEU A 172 17.67 -5.94 6.35
N PHE A 173 17.75 -4.62 6.27
CA PHE A 173 18.93 -3.87 6.70
C PHE A 173 19.23 -4.13 8.18
N VAL A 174 18.23 -4.09 9.06
CA VAL A 174 18.38 -4.40 10.49
C VAL A 174 18.85 -5.84 10.70
N LEU A 175 18.26 -6.81 9.98
CA LEU A 175 18.70 -8.20 10.04
C LEU A 175 20.17 -8.38 9.62
N ALA A 176 20.60 -7.69 8.56
CA ALA A 176 21.96 -7.74 8.05
C ALA A 176 22.96 -7.01 8.96
N ALA A 177 22.60 -5.81 9.43
CA ALA A 177 23.42 -4.98 10.31
C ALA A 177 23.68 -5.63 11.68
N THR A 178 22.76 -6.49 12.15
CA THR A 178 22.93 -7.28 13.36
C THR A 178 23.70 -8.59 13.15
N GLY A 179 24.32 -8.79 11.98
CA GLY A 179 25.11 -9.98 11.64
C GLY A 179 24.29 -11.25 11.41
N ARG A 180 22.96 -11.13 11.31
CA ARG A 180 22.01 -12.26 11.26
C ARG A 180 21.50 -12.57 9.85
N ALA A 181 22.15 -12.08 8.80
CA ALA A 181 21.78 -12.35 7.41
C ALA A 181 21.68 -13.87 7.09
N ARG A 182 22.48 -14.72 7.75
CA ARG A 182 22.40 -16.20 7.61
C ARG A 182 21.09 -16.79 8.13
N ARG A 183 20.36 -16.08 9.00
CA ARG A 183 19.06 -16.47 9.55
C ARG A 183 17.89 -16.04 8.66
N LEU A 184 18.14 -15.55 7.43
CA LEU A 184 17.10 -15.07 6.53
C LEU A 184 15.96 -16.08 6.32
N VAL A 185 16.30 -17.34 6.05
CA VAL A 185 15.33 -18.40 5.78
C VAL A 185 14.42 -18.67 6.99
N PRO A 186 14.94 -18.97 8.21
CA PRO A 186 14.07 -19.16 9.36
C PRO A 186 13.29 -17.89 9.74
N VAL A 187 13.85 -16.70 9.55
CA VAL A 187 13.13 -15.43 9.78
C VAL A 187 11.97 -15.27 8.80
N ALA A 188 12.17 -15.53 7.50
CA ALA A 188 11.12 -15.45 6.50
C ALA A 188 10.02 -16.50 6.72
N ALA A 189 10.39 -17.73 7.11
CA ALA A 189 9.43 -18.78 7.47
C ALA A 189 8.62 -18.40 8.72
N ALA A 190 9.29 -17.92 9.78
CA ALA A 190 8.62 -17.44 10.99
C ALA A 190 7.71 -16.23 10.69
N TRP A 191 8.09 -15.36 9.75
CA TRP A 191 7.27 -14.24 9.33
C TRP A 191 6.01 -14.70 8.59
N LEU A 192 6.10 -15.69 7.69
CA LEU A 192 4.90 -16.29 7.07
C LEU A 192 3.97 -16.93 8.11
N VAL A 193 4.50 -17.62 9.11
CA VAL A 193 3.71 -18.17 10.21
C VAL A 193 3.03 -17.05 11.01
N LEU A 194 3.76 -16.00 11.36
CA LEU A 194 3.21 -14.83 12.05
C LEU A 194 2.07 -14.20 11.25
N LEU A 195 2.27 -13.99 9.95
CA LEU A 195 1.24 -13.45 9.06
C LEU A 195 0.00 -14.36 9.05
N ALA A 196 0.18 -15.68 8.93
CA ALA A 196 -0.93 -16.64 8.85
C ALA A 196 -1.73 -16.72 10.16
N VAL A 197 -1.05 -16.65 11.31
CA VAL A 197 -1.67 -16.63 12.64
C VAL A 197 -2.36 -15.30 12.91
N ALA A 198 -1.74 -14.18 12.54
CA ALA A 198 -2.31 -12.85 12.77
C ALA A 198 -3.53 -12.56 11.89
N PHE A 199 -3.59 -13.13 10.68
CA PHE A 199 -4.67 -12.89 9.72
C PHE A 199 -6.08 -13.11 10.31
N PRO A 200 -6.43 -14.28 10.89
CA PRO A 200 -7.74 -14.48 11.49
C PRO A 200 -7.98 -13.66 12.76
N LEU A 201 -6.92 -13.25 13.47
CA LEU A 201 -7.01 -12.51 14.74
C LEU A 201 -7.26 -11.01 14.54
N LEU A 202 -6.88 -10.45 13.40
CA LEU A 202 -7.08 -9.02 13.11
C LEU A 202 -8.54 -8.74 12.72
N PRO A 203 -9.13 -7.59 13.10
CA PRO A 203 -10.40 -7.13 12.56
C PRO A 203 -10.34 -6.88 11.04
N PRO A 204 -11.44 -7.05 10.28
CA PRO A 204 -11.47 -6.81 8.83
C PRO A 204 -10.96 -5.43 8.40
N ASP A 205 -11.26 -4.36 9.14
CA ASP A 205 -10.79 -3.00 8.85
C ASP A 205 -9.27 -2.89 8.97
N SER A 206 -8.69 -3.48 10.02
CA SER A 206 -7.24 -3.53 10.22
C SER A 206 -6.53 -4.36 9.14
N ARG A 207 -7.16 -5.43 8.65
CA ARG A 207 -6.60 -6.25 7.55
C ARG A 207 -6.51 -5.49 6.23
N ASN A 208 -7.40 -4.52 6.02
CA ASN A 208 -7.52 -3.79 4.75
C ASN A 208 -6.92 -2.37 4.78
N MET A 209 -6.55 -1.85 5.94
CA MET A 209 -6.04 -0.48 6.08
C MET A 209 -4.68 -0.27 5.38
N MET A 210 -4.69 0.41 4.23
CA MET A 210 -3.48 0.73 3.45
C MET A 210 -3.28 2.26 3.28
N PRO A 211 -2.04 2.78 3.38
CA PRO A 211 -0.88 2.12 3.96
C PRO A 211 -1.09 1.79 5.45
N PRO A 212 -0.54 0.70 5.97
CA PRO A 212 -0.68 0.37 7.39
C PRO A 212 0.23 1.26 8.25
N PRO A 213 -0.14 1.55 9.51
CA PRO A 213 0.77 2.08 10.50
C PRO A 213 1.83 1.03 10.85
N LEU A 214 2.95 1.48 11.40
CA LEU A 214 4.14 0.68 11.66
C LEU A 214 3.84 -0.62 12.41
N TYR A 215 2.93 -0.60 13.39
CA TYR A 215 2.57 -1.76 14.19
C TYR A 215 1.78 -2.84 13.42
N LEU A 216 1.13 -2.50 12.30
CA LEU A 216 0.42 -3.46 11.45
C LEU A 216 1.26 -3.98 10.28
N VAL A 217 2.36 -3.31 9.91
CA VAL A 217 3.22 -3.76 8.79
C VAL A 217 3.64 -5.23 8.91
N PRO A 218 4.12 -5.73 10.08
CA PRO A 218 4.61 -7.11 10.19
C PRO A 218 3.52 -8.17 10.01
N VAL A 219 2.24 -7.80 10.18
CA VAL A 219 1.08 -8.71 10.17
C VAL A 219 0.13 -8.44 9.00
N THR A 220 0.50 -7.52 8.10
CA THR A 220 -0.30 -7.17 6.93
C THR A 220 -0.17 -8.24 5.84
N ALA A 221 -1.29 -8.78 5.35
CA ALA A 221 -1.32 -9.82 4.32
C ALA A 221 -0.57 -9.45 3.03
N ALA A 222 -0.50 -8.17 2.68
CA ALA A 222 0.30 -7.68 1.55
C ALA A 222 1.79 -7.99 1.67
N CYS A 223 2.30 -8.34 2.86
CA CYS A 223 3.69 -8.73 3.08
C CYS A 223 4.01 -10.19 2.73
N ALA A 224 2.99 -11.05 2.58
CA ALA A 224 3.18 -12.47 2.28
C ALA A 224 4.05 -12.75 1.03
N PRO A 225 3.89 -12.03 -0.11
CA PRO A 225 4.74 -12.25 -1.28
C PRO A 225 6.21 -11.87 -1.03
N PHE A 226 6.51 -10.85 -0.21
CA PHE A 226 7.90 -10.54 0.17
C PHE A 226 8.53 -11.72 0.91
N ALA A 227 7.84 -12.23 1.94
CA ALA A 227 8.33 -13.33 2.75
C ALA A 227 8.48 -14.63 1.93
N GLY A 228 7.52 -14.94 1.07
CA GLY A 228 7.62 -16.07 0.13
C GLY A 228 8.75 -15.91 -0.89
N GLY A 229 8.93 -14.69 -1.42
CA GLY A 229 10.05 -14.35 -2.30
C GLY A 229 11.41 -14.55 -1.63
N LEU A 230 11.54 -14.25 -0.32
CA LEU A 230 12.78 -14.50 0.44
C LEU A 230 13.14 -15.99 0.52
N LEU A 231 12.14 -16.88 0.55
CA LEU A 231 12.34 -18.33 0.61
C LEU A 231 12.65 -18.94 -0.76
N LEU A 232 12.32 -18.23 -1.84
CA LEU A 232 12.37 -18.74 -3.19
C LEU A 232 13.74 -19.30 -3.62
N PRO A 233 14.90 -18.67 -3.32
CA PRO A 233 16.19 -19.26 -3.66
C PRO A 233 16.41 -20.65 -3.04
N ARG A 234 15.91 -20.87 -1.82
CA ARG A 234 16.03 -22.17 -1.15
C ARG A 234 15.05 -23.19 -1.73
N LEU A 235 13.82 -22.78 -2.04
CA LEU A 235 12.82 -23.64 -2.68
C LEU A 235 13.25 -24.09 -4.10
N ILE A 236 13.94 -23.22 -4.83
CA ILE A 236 14.55 -23.57 -6.12
C ILE A 236 15.70 -24.56 -5.90
N ALA A 237 16.60 -24.31 -4.95
CA ALA A 237 17.74 -25.18 -4.67
C ALA A 237 17.35 -26.59 -4.21
N THR A 238 16.23 -26.74 -3.49
CA THR A 238 15.68 -28.04 -3.09
C THR A 238 14.85 -28.72 -4.19
N GLY A 239 14.66 -28.08 -5.35
CA GLY A 239 13.92 -28.62 -6.49
C GLY A 239 12.40 -28.56 -6.37
N TRP A 240 11.87 -27.88 -5.34
CA TRP A 240 10.43 -27.70 -5.13
C TRP A 240 9.78 -26.78 -6.17
N ILE A 241 10.58 -25.88 -6.76
CA ILE A 241 10.13 -24.91 -7.76
C ILE A 241 10.79 -25.22 -9.10
N ARG A 242 9.96 -25.45 -10.11
CA ARG A 242 10.33 -25.73 -11.51
C ARG A 242 9.39 -24.97 -12.44
N PRO A 243 9.69 -24.80 -13.73
CA PRO A 243 8.81 -24.07 -14.64
C PRO A 243 7.36 -24.61 -14.65
N ALA A 244 7.18 -25.93 -14.58
CA ALA A 244 5.86 -26.58 -14.50
C ALA A 244 5.05 -26.21 -13.24
N THR A 245 5.71 -25.81 -12.15
CA THR A 245 5.02 -25.40 -10.91
C THR A 245 4.19 -24.12 -11.08
N ALA A 246 4.41 -23.36 -12.17
CA ALA A 246 3.57 -22.21 -12.53
C ALA A 246 2.09 -22.60 -12.72
N ILE A 247 1.79 -23.83 -13.14
CA ILE A 247 0.40 -24.29 -13.33
C ILE A 247 -0.37 -24.22 -12.01
N LEU A 248 0.30 -24.46 -10.88
CA LEU A 248 -0.30 -24.34 -9.55
C LEU A 248 -0.67 -22.90 -9.19
N ALA A 249 -0.15 -21.89 -9.87
CA ALA A 249 -0.54 -20.50 -9.64
C ALA A 249 -1.98 -20.22 -10.12
N LEU A 250 -2.48 -20.95 -11.11
CA LEU A 250 -3.82 -20.77 -11.69
C LEU A 250 -4.95 -20.92 -10.66
N PRO A 251 -5.04 -22.01 -9.86
CA PRO A 251 -6.10 -22.13 -8.86
C PRO A 251 -6.01 -21.04 -7.78
N PHE A 252 -4.82 -20.61 -7.36
CA PHE A 252 -4.69 -19.51 -6.40
C PHE A 252 -5.12 -18.15 -7.00
N ALA A 253 -4.78 -17.90 -8.26
CA ALA A 253 -5.26 -16.73 -8.99
C ALA A 253 -6.79 -16.77 -9.13
N ALA A 254 -7.36 -17.91 -9.52
CA ALA A 254 -8.81 -18.10 -9.64
C ALA A 254 -9.54 -17.98 -8.28
N ALA A 255 -8.93 -18.43 -7.18
CA ALA A 255 -9.51 -18.31 -5.84
C ALA A 255 -9.64 -16.84 -5.38
N CYS A 256 -8.82 -15.93 -5.92
CA CYS A 256 -8.89 -14.50 -5.59
C CYS A 256 -10.25 -13.86 -5.94
N PHE A 257 -11.03 -14.45 -6.86
CA PHE A 257 -12.35 -13.95 -7.28
C PHE A 257 -13.46 -14.23 -6.26
N PHE A 258 -13.22 -15.10 -5.29
CA PHE A 258 -14.24 -15.58 -4.37
C PHE A 258 -14.00 -15.18 -2.92
N VAL A 259 -13.03 -14.27 -2.70
CA VAL A 259 -12.60 -13.87 -1.35
C VAL A 259 -12.47 -12.36 -1.23
N ASP A 260 -12.41 -11.86 0.01
CA ASP A 260 -12.14 -10.45 0.27
C ASP A 260 -10.72 -10.04 -0.15
N THR A 261 -10.46 -8.74 -0.27
CA THR A 261 -9.18 -8.20 -0.74
C THR A 261 -7.99 -8.61 0.15
N ALA A 262 -8.17 -8.77 1.46
CA ALA A 262 -7.08 -9.18 2.34
C ALA A 262 -6.72 -10.66 2.14
N ALA A 263 -7.71 -11.53 1.97
CA ALA A 263 -7.50 -12.92 1.58
C ALA A 263 -6.93 -13.05 0.15
N ALA A 264 -7.37 -12.22 -0.79
CA ALA A 264 -6.84 -12.19 -2.16
C ALA A 264 -5.35 -11.81 -2.19
N ARG A 265 -4.86 -10.97 -1.27
CA ARG A 265 -3.42 -10.65 -1.14
C ARG A 265 -2.58 -11.87 -0.75
N TRP A 266 -3.12 -12.78 0.05
CA TRP A 266 -2.46 -14.05 0.37
C TRP A 266 -2.39 -14.97 -0.83
N LEU A 267 -3.55 -15.24 -1.45
CA LEU A 267 -3.66 -16.15 -2.58
C LEU A 267 -2.86 -15.64 -3.78
N GLY A 268 -2.97 -14.35 -4.08
CA GLY A 268 -2.16 -13.66 -5.08
C GLY A 268 -0.67 -13.69 -4.76
N GLY A 269 -0.29 -13.64 -3.47
CA GLY A 269 1.08 -13.81 -3.02
C GLY A 269 1.65 -15.20 -3.30
N ILE A 270 0.89 -16.25 -3.03
CA ILE A 270 1.27 -17.63 -3.36
C ILE A 270 1.43 -17.78 -4.88
N ALA A 271 0.45 -17.31 -5.65
CA ALA A 271 0.51 -17.33 -7.11
C ALA A 271 1.74 -16.58 -7.63
N ALA A 272 2.02 -15.39 -7.10
CA ALA A 272 3.17 -14.58 -7.48
C ALA A 272 4.52 -15.28 -7.20
N VAL A 273 4.68 -15.92 -6.04
CA VAL A 273 5.90 -16.66 -5.70
C VAL A 273 6.14 -17.83 -6.67
N LEU A 274 5.07 -18.55 -7.03
CA LEU A 274 5.14 -19.64 -8.02
C LEU A 274 5.51 -19.10 -9.42
N ILE A 275 4.89 -18.00 -9.86
CA ILE A 275 5.16 -17.36 -11.16
C ILE A 275 6.60 -16.84 -11.22
N VAL A 276 7.07 -16.14 -10.18
CA VAL A 276 8.46 -15.66 -10.10
C VAL A 276 9.44 -16.84 -10.10
N GLY A 277 9.14 -17.88 -9.31
CA GLY A 277 9.91 -19.11 -9.26
C GLY A 277 10.06 -19.80 -10.60
N ALA A 278 8.96 -19.92 -11.34
CA ALA A 278 8.96 -20.46 -12.69
C ALA A 278 9.75 -19.57 -13.65
N ALA A 279 9.60 -18.24 -13.59
CA ALA A 279 10.33 -17.32 -14.46
C ALA A 279 11.86 -17.39 -14.25
N VAL A 280 12.31 -17.55 -12.99
CA VAL A 280 13.73 -17.73 -12.63
C VAL A 280 14.29 -19.06 -13.12
N THR A 281 13.49 -20.14 -13.06
CA THR A 281 13.93 -21.49 -13.43
C THR A 281 13.70 -21.85 -14.90
N ALA A 282 12.91 -21.06 -15.62
CA ALA A 282 12.61 -21.27 -17.04
C ALA A 282 13.82 -20.97 -17.93
N ALA A 283 13.80 -21.57 -19.13
CA ALA A 283 14.77 -21.25 -20.17
C ALA A 283 14.73 -19.73 -20.47
N PRO A 284 15.88 -19.07 -20.65
CA PRO A 284 15.92 -17.66 -20.98
C PRO A 284 15.16 -17.33 -22.26
N VAL A 285 14.25 -16.36 -22.19
CA VAL A 285 13.64 -15.80 -23.39
C VAL A 285 14.71 -15.09 -24.21
N ARG A 286 14.79 -15.44 -25.50
CA ARG A 286 15.77 -14.86 -26.42
C ARG A 286 15.40 -13.40 -26.68
N ARG A 287 16.38 -12.49 -26.56
CA ARG A 287 16.24 -11.06 -26.89
C ARG A 287 16.18 -10.80 -28.40
N ARG A 288 15.27 -11.46 -29.12
CA ARG A 288 15.14 -11.34 -30.59
C ARG A 288 13.78 -10.72 -30.96
N GLY A 289 13.81 -9.80 -31.92
CA GLY A 289 12.62 -9.09 -32.40
C GLY A 289 12.32 -7.79 -31.65
N ALA A 290 11.55 -6.91 -32.29
CA ALA A 290 11.17 -5.61 -31.73
C ALA A 290 10.25 -5.76 -30.51
N ALA A 291 9.31 -6.71 -30.54
CA ALA A 291 8.39 -6.98 -29.43
C ALA A 291 9.12 -7.37 -28.13
N ALA A 292 10.08 -8.31 -28.20
CA ALA A 292 10.86 -8.72 -27.04
C ALA A 292 11.68 -7.55 -26.47
N ARG A 293 12.29 -6.72 -27.33
CA ARG A 293 13.02 -5.51 -26.90
C ARG A 293 12.10 -4.49 -26.24
N GLY A 294 10.91 -4.27 -26.81
CA GLY A 294 9.89 -3.37 -26.26
C GLY A 294 9.42 -3.81 -24.88
N LEU A 295 9.09 -5.10 -24.70
CA LEU A 295 8.69 -5.64 -23.40
C LEU A 295 9.81 -5.56 -22.36
N ILE A 296 11.06 -5.79 -22.75
CA ILE A 296 12.20 -5.61 -21.83
C ILE A 296 12.36 -4.14 -21.45
N ALA A 297 12.22 -3.21 -22.40
CA ALA A 297 12.28 -1.78 -22.13
C ALA A 297 11.14 -1.32 -21.21
N LEU A 298 9.93 -1.88 -21.40
CA LEU A 298 8.80 -1.67 -20.49
C LEU A 298 9.08 -2.22 -19.08
N GLY A 299 9.75 -3.37 -19.00
CA GLY A 299 10.25 -3.93 -17.74
C GLY A 299 11.25 -3.02 -17.04
N ASP A 300 12.18 -2.43 -17.78
CA ASP A 300 13.14 -1.45 -17.26
C ASP A 300 12.43 -0.16 -16.78
N ALA A 301 11.43 0.32 -17.55
CA ALA A 301 10.63 1.51 -17.24
C ALA A 301 9.50 1.27 -16.21
N SER A 302 9.28 0.02 -15.77
CA SER A 302 8.16 -0.38 -14.91
C SER A 302 8.00 0.46 -13.64
N TYR A 303 9.10 0.90 -13.01
CA TYR A 303 9.02 1.74 -11.81
C TYR A 303 8.47 3.14 -12.10
N VAL A 304 8.94 3.77 -13.17
CA VAL A 304 8.40 5.07 -13.61
C VAL A 304 6.95 4.91 -14.04
N LEU A 305 6.62 3.90 -14.85
CA LEU A 305 5.24 3.62 -15.25
C LEU A 305 4.32 3.46 -14.03
N TYR A 306 4.79 2.76 -13.00
CA TYR A 306 4.07 2.59 -11.75
C TYR A 306 3.79 3.94 -11.05
N LEU A 307 4.74 4.87 -11.02
CA LEU A 307 4.55 6.17 -10.37
C LEU A 307 3.65 7.13 -11.16
N ILE A 308 3.81 7.16 -12.49
CA ILE A 308 3.19 8.20 -13.32
C ILE A 308 1.78 7.88 -13.78
N HIS A 309 1.36 6.60 -13.77
CA HIS A 309 0.06 6.25 -14.36
C HIS A 309 -1.12 6.98 -13.67
N PRO A 310 -1.22 7.11 -12.34
CA PRO A 310 -2.38 7.77 -11.73
C PRO A 310 -2.53 9.24 -12.13
N PRO A 311 -1.50 10.12 -12.04
CA PRO A 311 -1.66 11.49 -12.49
C PRO A 311 -1.82 11.60 -14.02
N VAL A 312 -1.25 10.69 -14.82
CA VAL A 312 -1.52 10.65 -16.27
C VAL A 312 -2.99 10.34 -16.56
N LEU A 313 -3.59 9.38 -15.85
CA LEU A 313 -5.01 9.06 -15.97
C LEU A 313 -5.89 10.26 -15.56
N MET A 314 -5.53 10.97 -14.49
CA MET A 314 -6.22 12.20 -14.08
C MET A 314 -6.11 13.31 -15.13
N LEU A 315 -4.94 13.48 -15.75
CA LEU A 315 -4.76 14.45 -16.84
C LEU A 315 -5.51 14.04 -18.11
N ALA A 316 -5.58 12.75 -18.43
CA ALA A 316 -6.41 12.25 -19.51
C ALA A 316 -7.89 12.54 -19.25
N ASN A 317 -8.35 12.46 -17.99
CA ASN A 317 -9.71 12.85 -17.63
C ASN A 317 -9.95 14.35 -17.80
N TRP A 318 -8.98 15.18 -17.43
CA TRP A 318 -9.05 16.62 -17.63
C TRP A 318 -9.03 17.01 -19.12
N ALA A 319 -8.20 16.36 -19.93
CA ALA A 319 -8.01 16.69 -21.35
C ALA A 319 -9.12 16.12 -22.26
N CYS A 320 -9.65 14.93 -21.97
CA CYS A 320 -10.70 14.33 -22.79
C CYS A 320 -12.07 15.00 -22.52
N PRO A 321 -12.85 15.31 -23.58
CA PRO A 321 -14.20 15.84 -23.42
C PRO A 321 -15.12 14.94 -22.57
N PRO A 322 -16.04 15.51 -21.76
CA PRO A 322 -16.92 14.72 -20.89
C PRO A 322 -17.83 13.72 -21.60
N HIS A 323 -18.16 13.97 -22.88
CA HIS A 323 -19.03 13.11 -23.69
C HIS A 323 -18.30 11.91 -24.31
N TRP A 324 -16.98 11.81 -24.15
CA TRP A 324 -16.23 10.66 -24.66
C TRP A 324 -16.57 9.39 -23.89
N SER A 325 -16.65 8.27 -24.61
CA SER A 325 -16.89 6.98 -23.99
C SER A 325 -15.74 6.56 -23.07
N GLY A 326 -16.04 5.69 -22.10
CA GLY A 326 -15.02 5.09 -21.24
C GLY A 326 -13.91 4.37 -22.02
N ALA A 327 -14.24 3.76 -23.16
CA ALA A 327 -13.27 3.11 -24.04
C ALA A 327 -12.29 4.12 -24.67
N ALA A 328 -12.79 5.27 -25.15
CA ALA A 328 -11.94 6.33 -25.70
C ALA A 328 -10.99 6.89 -24.62
N TYR A 329 -11.52 7.14 -23.42
CA TYR A 329 -10.70 7.53 -22.25
C TYR A 329 -9.64 6.48 -21.92
N ALA A 330 -9.98 5.19 -21.95
CA ALA A 330 -9.06 4.10 -21.66
C ALA A 330 -7.91 4.04 -22.68
N VAL A 331 -8.21 4.20 -23.97
CA VAL A 331 -7.19 4.23 -25.03
C VAL A 331 -6.23 5.40 -24.84
N VAL A 332 -6.73 6.61 -24.59
CA VAL A 332 -5.89 7.79 -24.32
C VAL A 332 -5.05 7.59 -23.06
N SER A 333 -5.64 7.05 -22.00
CA SER A 333 -4.94 6.81 -20.73
C SER A 333 -3.80 5.78 -20.88
N LEU A 334 -4.06 4.67 -21.58
CA LEU A 334 -3.05 3.65 -21.87
C LEU A 334 -1.92 4.21 -22.75
N ALA A 335 -2.28 4.88 -23.85
CA ALA A 335 -1.30 5.48 -24.76
C ALA A 335 -0.47 6.55 -24.05
N GLY A 336 -1.10 7.43 -23.26
CA GLY A 336 -0.43 8.46 -22.48
C GLY A 336 0.53 7.89 -21.45
N ALA A 337 0.11 6.87 -20.69
CA ALA A 337 0.95 6.26 -19.66
C ALA A 337 2.15 5.53 -20.27
N LEU A 338 1.94 4.76 -21.35
CA LEU A 338 3.01 4.05 -22.05
C LEU A 338 3.99 5.03 -22.72
N THR A 339 3.49 6.12 -23.32
CA THR A 339 4.32 7.16 -23.93
C THR A 339 5.16 7.86 -22.88
N ALA A 340 4.55 8.31 -21.78
CA ALA A 340 5.27 8.96 -20.69
C ALA A 340 6.32 8.03 -20.06
N ALA A 341 6.01 6.73 -19.92
CA ALA A 341 6.97 5.74 -19.44
C ALA A 341 8.13 5.50 -20.41
N ALA A 342 7.87 5.49 -21.72
CA ALA A 342 8.91 5.36 -22.74
C ALA A 342 9.87 6.56 -22.74
N LEU A 343 9.36 7.77 -22.48
CA LEU A 343 10.16 9.00 -22.39
C LEU A 343 10.97 9.08 -21.09
N LEU A 344 10.34 8.79 -19.95
CA LEU A 344 10.94 8.97 -18.62
C LEU A 344 11.74 7.75 -18.14
N GLY A 345 11.46 6.55 -18.65
CA GLY A 345 12.13 5.31 -18.27
C GLY A 345 13.67 5.34 -18.45
N PRO A 346 14.18 5.76 -19.62
CA PRO A 346 15.63 5.91 -19.82
C PRO A 346 16.28 6.90 -18.85
N VAL A 347 15.56 7.99 -18.51
CA VAL A 347 16.01 9.02 -17.56
C VAL A 347 16.12 8.43 -16.16
N ASP A 348 15.12 7.68 -15.70
CA ASP A 348 15.15 6.97 -14.41
C ASP A 348 16.34 6.00 -14.32
N VAL A 349 16.53 5.16 -15.34
CA VAL A 349 17.64 4.20 -15.38
C VAL A 349 19.00 4.92 -15.40
N ALA A 350 19.12 6.04 -16.11
CA ALA A 350 20.34 6.84 -16.13
C ALA A 350 20.61 7.50 -14.77
N LEU A 351 19.59 8.09 -14.15
CA LEU A 351 19.65 8.71 -12.83
C LEU A 351 20.09 7.69 -11.78
N TYR A 352 19.44 6.53 -11.72
CA TYR A 352 19.82 5.47 -10.78
C TYR A 352 21.25 4.99 -10.99
N ARG A 353 21.68 4.76 -12.24
CA ARG A 353 23.08 4.36 -12.53
C ARG A 353 24.08 5.40 -12.05
N ARG A 354 23.79 6.70 -12.24
CA ARG A 354 24.65 7.79 -11.76
C ARG A 354 24.73 7.83 -10.23
N LEU A 355 23.58 7.69 -9.56
CA LEU A 355 23.52 7.68 -8.09
C LEU A 355 24.21 6.45 -7.50
N ARG A 356 24.02 5.28 -8.09
CA ARG A 356 24.70 4.05 -7.69
C ARG A 356 26.22 4.20 -7.72
N ARG A 357 26.77 4.67 -8.85
CA ARG A 357 28.22 4.94 -8.97
C ARG A 357 28.73 5.92 -7.92
N ARG A 358 27.94 6.95 -7.59
CA ARG A 358 28.29 7.91 -6.53
C ARG A 358 28.30 7.25 -5.16
N ILE A 359 27.32 6.41 -4.84
CA ILE A 359 27.25 5.69 -3.56
C ILE A 359 28.44 4.75 -3.41
N ASP A 360 28.82 4.05 -4.47
CA ASP A 360 29.92 3.07 -4.46
C ASP A 360 31.29 3.70 -4.18
N VAL A 361 31.44 5.03 -4.40
CA VAL A 361 32.69 5.77 -4.11
C VAL A 361 32.63 6.58 -2.81
N LEU A 362 31.49 6.60 -2.10
CA LEU A 362 31.38 7.33 -0.83
C LEU A 362 32.14 6.63 0.29
N THR A 363 32.73 7.43 1.20
CA THR A 363 33.34 6.88 2.41
C THR A 363 32.28 6.25 3.32
N PRO A 364 32.62 5.18 4.07
CA PRO A 364 31.69 4.55 5.00
C PRO A 364 31.11 5.53 6.03
N ALA A 365 31.90 6.52 6.47
CA ALA A 365 31.47 7.56 7.41
C ALA A 365 30.41 8.50 6.80
N ALA A 366 30.57 8.91 5.54
CA ALA A 366 29.57 9.71 4.85
C ALA A 366 28.26 8.92 4.67
N LEU A 367 28.37 7.66 4.25
CA LEU A 367 27.22 6.77 4.07
C LEU A 367 26.46 6.54 5.38
N LYS A 368 27.19 6.28 6.47
CA LYS A 368 26.61 6.11 7.81
C LYS A 368 25.86 7.36 8.26
N ARG A 369 26.41 8.55 8.08
CA ARG A 369 25.75 9.82 8.46
C ARG A 369 24.47 10.05 7.65
N ALA A 370 24.53 9.87 6.33
CA ALA A 370 23.36 10.05 5.46
C ALA A 370 22.23 9.06 5.79
N LEU A 371 22.58 7.78 5.98
CA LEU A 371 21.59 6.76 6.34
C LEU A 371 21.05 6.92 7.76
N ALA A 372 21.87 7.36 8.72
CA ALA A 372 21.39 7.67 10.06
C ALA A 372 20.36 8.80 10.04
N ALA A 373 20.63 9.89 9.31
CA ALA A 373 19.69 10.99 9.14
C ALA A 373 18.38 10.51 8.49
N PHE A 374 18.48 9.72 7.41
CA PHE A 374 17.32 9.10 6.77
C PHE A 374 16.50 8.24 7.74
N LEU A 375 17.14 7.34 8.49
CA LEU A 375 16.47 6.43 9.42
C LEU A 375 15.81 7.18 10.59
N VAL A 376 16.41 8.27 11.08
CA VAL A 376 15.82 9.12 12.11
C VAL A 376 14.56 9.81 11.58
N VAL A 377 14.61 10.39 10.38
CA VAL A 377 13.44 11.05 9.78
C VAL A 377 12.34 10.03 9.46
N PHE A 378 12.68 8.92 8.80
CA PHE A 378 11.75 7.87 8.46
C PHE A 378 11.10 7.25 9.72
N GLY A 379 11.92 6.92 10.72
CA GLY A 379 11.45 6.37 11.99
C GLY A 379 10.59 7.35 12.78
N GLY A 380 10.96 8.63 12.80
CA GLY A 380 10.18 9.71 13.40
C GLY A 380 8.81 9.87 12.75
N CYS A 381 8.75 9.91 11.42
CA CYS A 381 7.48 9.96 10.66
C CYS A 381 6.63 8.70 10.89
N ALA A 382 7.24 7.52 10.88
CA ALA A 382 6.55 6.25 11.12
C ALA A 382 5.94 6.20 12.51
N LEU A 383 6.73 6.56 13.54
CA LEU A 383 6.30 6.53 14.94
C LEU A 383 5.22 7.58 15.21
N TRP A 384 5.46 8.83 14.83
CA TRP A 384 4.50 9.92 15.00
C TRP A 384 3.17 9.57 14.33
N GLY A 385 3.22 9.19 13.05
CA GLY A 385 2.02 8.91 12.29
C GLY A 385 1.28 7.66 12.78
N SER A 386 2.00 6.65 13.28
CA SER A 386 1.38 5.46 13.88
C SER A 386 0.71 5.77 15.21
N ILE A 387 1.34 6.60 16.06
CA ILE A 387 0.74 7.08 17.31
C ILE A 387 -0.51 7.91 17.02
N GLU A 388 -0.43 8.79 16.03
CA GLU A 388 -1.58 9.58 15.58
C GLU A 388 -2.72 8.67 15.10
N THR A 389 -2.43 7.67 14.27
CA THR A 389 -3.42 6.69 13.79
C THR A 389 -4.06 5.93 14.95
N ALA A 390 -3.26 5.37 15.85
CA ALA A 390 -3.76 4.66 17.02
C ALA A 390 -4.64 5.56 17.91
N ARG A 391 -4.25 6.82 18.13
CA ARG A 391 -5.06 7.79 18.90
C ARG A 391 -6.41 8.04 18.23
N ASN A 392 -6.44 8.17 16.91
CA ASN A 392 -7.68 8.37 16.16
C ASN A 392 -8.58 7.13 16.24
N ASP A 393 -8.04 5.93 16.02
CA ASP A 393 -8.79 4.68 16.10
C ASP A 393 -9.38 4.47 17.50
N TRP A 394 -8.62 4.82 18.54
CA TRP A 394 -9.09 4.77 19.92
C TRP A 394 -10.20 5.79 20.20
N ALA A 395 -10.08 7.01 19.68
CA ALA A 395 -11.09 8.04 19.83
C ALA A 395 -12.39 7.66 19.11
N GLU A 396 -12.28 7.14 17.88
CA GLU A 396 -13.42 6.64 17.12
C GLU A 396 -14.08 5.45 17.83
N SER A 397 -13.29 4.49 18.34
CA SER A 397 -13.81 3.34 19.09
C SER A 397 -14.55 3.77 20.37
N ARG A 398 -14.06 4.80 21.07
CA ARG A 398 -14.79 5.40 22.21
C ARG A 398 -16.09 6.03 21.75
N ALA A 399 -16.08 6.83 20.68
CA ALA A 399 -17.28 7.44 20.15
C ALA A 399 -18.33 6.40 19.71
N ARG A 400 -17.90 5.32 19.02
CA ARG A 400 -18.77 4.18 18.65
C ARG A 400 -19.42 3.53 19.88
N ARG A 401 -18.65 3.30 20.94
CA ARG A 401 -19.19 2.75 22.21
C ARG A 401 -20.16 3.71 22.89
N ALA A 402 -19.88 5.02 22.85
CA ALA A 402 -20.74 6.03 23.46
C ALA A 402 -22.12 6.04 22.79
N VAL A 403 -22.14 6.00 21.45
CA VAL A 403 -23.42 6.02 20.71
C VAL A 403 -24.13 4.67 20.68
N ALA A 404 -23.46 3.56 20.93
CA ALA A 404 -24.09 2.23 20.91
C ALA A 404 -25.18 2.03 21.99
N GLN A 405 -25.23 2.89 23.01
CA GLN A 405 -26.12 2.75 24.16
C GLN A 405 -27.41 3.57 24.05
N GLY A 406 -27.58 4.35 22.97
CA GLY A 406 -28.73 5.25 22.81
C GLY A 406 -29.74 4.84 21.75
N SER A 407 -30.88 5.52 21.77
CA SER A 407 -31.89 5.47 20.70
C SER A 407 -31.78 6.74 19.86
N TRP A 408 -31.69 6.55 18.54
CA TRP A 408 -31.36 7.59 17.58
C TRP A 408 -32.40 7.69 16.45
N ASP A 409 -33.63 7.28 16.73
CA ASP A 409 -34.72 7.22 15.76
C ASP A 409 -35.29 8.62 15.43
N SER A 410 -35.18 9.55 16.37
CA SER A 410 -35.58 10.95 16.22
C SER A 410 -34.72 11.86 17.09
N VAL A 411 -34.72 13.16 16.82
CA VAL A 411 -34.03 14.17 17.65
C VAL A 411 -34.50 14.12 19.10
N ALA A 412 -35.82 14.01 19.33
CA ALA A 412 -36.39 13.90 20.68
C ALA A 412 -35.94 12.63 21.41
N ALA A 413 -35.86 11.49 20.71
CA ALA A 413 -35.35 10.24 21.28
C ALA A 413 -33.85 10.35 21.63
N ALA A 414 -33.06 10.99 20.75
CA ALA A 414 -31.64 11.25 20.99
C ALA A 414 -31.44 12.15 22.22
N ASP A 415 -32.18 13.25 22.34
CA ASP A 415 -32.10 14.16 23.49
C ASP A 415 -32.48 13.46 24.79
N ALA A 416 -33.54 12.67 24.78
CA ALA A 416 -33.94 11.87 25.94
C ALA A 416 -32.88 10.83 26.30
N SER A 417 -32.22 10.22 25.30
CA SER A 417 -31.14 9.26 25.52
C SER A 417 -29.89 9.92 26.13
N ILE A 418 -29.50 11.08 25.63
CA ILE A 418 -28.37 11.87 26.14
C ILE A 418 -28.63 12.31 27.58
N ALA A 419 -29.84 12.80 27.86
CA ALA A 419 -30.24 13.22 29.21
C ALA A 419 -30.23 12.05 30.20
N ARG A 420 -30.83 10.90 29.85
CA ARG A 420 -30.83 9.70 30.72
C ARG A 420 -29.42 9.17 30.99
N GLY A 421 -28.52 9.26 30.01
CA GLY A 421 -27.14 8.81 30.15
C GLY A 421 -26.24 9.76 30.94
N GLY A 422 -26.71 10.98 31.28
CA GLY A 422 -25.84 12.01 31.86
C GLY A 422 -24.74 12.46 30.90
N LEU A 423 -24.99 12.39 29.59
CA LEU A 423 -24.00 12.62 28.53
C LEU A 423 -24.11 14.03 27.94
N ALA A 424 -24.73 14.97 28.65
CA ALA A 424 -24.91 16.34 28.15
C ALA A 424 -23.54 17.02 27.86
N PRO A 425 -23.44 17.85 26.82
CA PRO A 425 -22.19 18.50 26.44
C PRO A 425 -21.89 19.70 27.33
N SER A 426 -20.66 20.18 27.25
CA SER A 426 -20.28 21.46 27.87
C SER A 426 -21.10 22.62 27.27
N PRO A 427 -21.45 23.66 28.05
CA PRO A 427 -22.08 24.88 27.52
C PRO A 427 -21.21 25.63 26.49
N THR A 428 -19.91 25.30 26.41
CA THR A 428 -18.97 25.83 25.41
C THR A 428 -19.04 25.13 24.05
N LEU A 429 -19.82 24.05 23.91
CA LEU A 429 -20.02 23.38 22.63
C LEU A 429 -20.73 24.32 21.64
N ARG A 430 -20.18 24.41 20.44
CA ARG A 430 -20.75 25.10 19.27
C ARG A 430 -20.76 24.13 18.11
N ALA A 431 -21.94 23.67 17.73
CA ALA A 431 -22.11 22.69 16.67
C ALA A 431 -23.42 22.92 15.92
N GLY A 432 -23.44 22.53 14.64
CA GLY A 432 -24.60 22.68 13.80
C GLY A 432 -24.45 21.95 12.46
N VAL A 433 -25.57 21.49 11.91
CA VAL A 433 -25.64 21.02 10.53
C VAL A 433 -25.96 22.21 9.64
N GLU A 434 -25.14 22.46 8.63
CA GLU A 434 -25.25 23.62 7.75
C GLU A 434 -26.19 23.34 6.58
N ALA A 435 -26.00 22.18 5.95
CA ALA A 435 -26.79 21.75 4.82
C ALA A 435 -26.76 20.23 4.66
N MET A 436 -27.86 19.68 4.15
CA MET A 436 -27.95 18.33 3.61
C MET A 436 -28.59 18.43 2.23
N GLU A 437 -27.78 18.28 1.19
CA GLU A 437 -28.18 18.51 -0.20
C GLU A 437 -28.06 17.23 -1.02
N ARG A 438 -29.00 16.98 -1.93
CA ARG A 438 -28.90 15.83 -2.84
C ARG A 438 -27.91 16.16 -3.96
N ILE A 439 -26.83 15.39 -4.07
CA ILE A 439 -25.78 15.60 -5.09
C ILE A 439 -25.88 14.62 -6.26
N SER A 440 -26.57 13.50 -6.08
CA SER A 440 -26.84 12.53 -7.13
C SER A 440 -28.13 11.75 -6.85
N ALA A 441 -28.52 10.86 -7.77
CA ALA A 441 -29.65 9.96 -7.56
C ALA A 441 -29.45 9.06 -6.32
N SER A 442 -28.21 8.76 -5.94
CA SER A 442 -27.86 7.83 -4.87
C SER A 442 -27.18 8.47 -3.65
N GLU A 443 -26.84 9.77 -3.67
CA GLU A 443 -26.08 10.40 -2.59
C GLU A 443 -26.65 11.77 -2.14
N TYR A 444 -26.69 11.97 -0.83
CA TYR A 444 -26.75 13.27 -0.18
C TYR A 444 -25.36 13.70 0.28
N LEU A 445 -25.10 15.01 0.28
CA LEU A 445 -23.94 15.64 0.88
C LEU A 445 -24.38 16.42 2.11
N MET A 446 -23.90 16.01 3.28
CA MET A 446 -24.07 16.74 4.53
C MET A 446 -22.83 17.55 4.86
N THR A 447 -23.03 18.80 5.26
CA THR A 447 -22.00 19.67 5.83
C THR A 447 -22.42 20.11 7.22
N ALA A 448 -21.47 20.07 8.15
CA ALA A 448 -21.70 20.40 9.55
C ALA A 448 -20.42 20.94 10.17
N HIS A 449 -20.52 21.49 11.37
CA HIS A 449 -19.37 21.90 12.16
C HIS A 449 -19.59 21.53 13.63
N ALA A 450 -18.50 21.29 14.36
CA ALA A 450 -18.53 21.14 15.81
C ALA A 450 -17.20 21.54 16.44
N PHE A 451 -17.28 22.35 17.49
CA PHE A 451 -16.16 22.85 18.25
C PHE A 451 -16.54 22.96 19.73
N ASP A 452 -15.66 22.52 20.62
CA ASP A 452 -15.83 22.73 22.04
C ASP A 452 -14.50 23.18 22.63
N ALA A 453 -14.47 24.42 23.12
CA ALA A 453 -13.28 25.01 23.73
C ALA A 453 -12.83 24.26 25.00
N ALA A 454 -13.76 23.63 25.73
CA ALA A 454 -13.46 22.92 26.97
C ALA A 454 -13.02 21.46 26.75
N ALA A 455 -13.55 20.80 25.71
CA ALA A 455 -13.26 19.38 25.46
C ALA A 455 -12.01 19.15 24.59
N GLY A 456 -11.55 20.16 23.85
CA GLY A 456 -10.39 20.05 22.97
C GLY A 456 -10.67 19.24 21.68
N PRO A 457 -9.62 18.80 20.95
CA PRO A 457 -9.79 18.05 19.70
C PRO A 457 -10.29 16.62 19.93
N GLY A 458 -10.92 16.03 18.92
CA GLY A 458 -11.44 14.65 18.98
C GLY A 458 -12.96 14.53 18.95
N MET A 459 -13.67 15.59 18.54
CA MET A 459 -15.10 15.53 18.24
C MET A 459 -15.37 14.60 17.06
N HIS A 460 -16.44 13.81 17.14
CA HIS A 460 -16.93 12.98 16.05
C HIS A 460 -18.37 13.37 15.73
N LEU A 461 -18.78 13.21 14.47
CA LEU A 461 -20.15 13.37 14.05
C LEU A 461 -20.68 11.99 13.66
N ALA A 462 -21.68 11.52 14.41
CA ALA A 462 -22.43 10.31 14.16
C ALA A 462 -23.72 10.66 13.43
N LEU A 463 -24.01 9.95 12.33
CA LEU A 463 -25.22 10.13 11.54
C LEU A 463 -26.03 8.83 11.55
N PHE A 464 -27.27 8.94 11.98
CA PHE A 464 -28.22 7.85 12.06
C PHE A 464 -29.32 8.07 11.03
N CYS A 465 -29.67 7.03 10.28
CA CYS A 465 -30.80 7.06 9.35
C CYS A 465 -31.76 5.93 9.75
N GLY A 466 -32.95 6.30 10.22
CA GLY A 466 -33.91 5.34 10.79
C GLY A 466 -33.33 4.56 11.97
N GLY A 467 -32.64 5.24 12.89
CA GLY A 467 -32.03 4.64 14.09
C GLY A 467 -30.71 3.89 13.87
N ARG A 468 -30.35 3.56 12.62
CA ARG A 468 -29.10 2.85 12.30
C ARG A 468 -27.95 3.82 12.07
N LEU A 469 -26.81 3.59 12.73
CA LEU A 469 -25.57 4.33 12.48
C LEU A 469 -25.10 4.09 11.05
N VAL A 470 -25.11 5.13 10.21
CA VAL A 470 -24.65 5.07 8.81
C VAL A 470 -23.23 5.60 8.70
N VAL A 471 -22.90 6.69 9.40
CA VAL A 471 -21.58 7.34 9.34
C VAL A 471 -21.14 7.74 10.75
N LEU A 472 -19.87 7.53 11.06
CA LEU A 472 -19.17 8.17 12.16
C LEU A 472 -17.85 8.70 11.61
N ASP A 473 -17.64 10.01 11.64
CA ASP A 473 -16.41 10.60 11.11
C ASP A 473 -15.92 11.74 12.00
N ARG A 474 -14.64 12.07 11.84
CA ARG A 474 -13.96 13.19 12.49
C ARG A 474 -13.95 14.43 11.60
N PRO A 475 -13.78 15.64 12.15
CA PRO A 475 -13.72 16.84 11.34
C PRO A 475 -12.44 16.86 10.49
N ARG A 476 -12.59 17.13 9.19
CA ARG A 476 -11.48 17.17 8.22
C ARG A 476 -11.27 18.56 7.63
N ARG A 477 -12.22 19.47 7.79
CA ARG A 477 -12.16 20.82 7.21
C ARG A 477 -11.76 21.84 8.25
N LEU A 478 -10.86 22.73 7.87
CA LEU A 478 -10.62 23.97 8.59
C LEU A 478 -11.74 24.96 8.23
N ARG A 479 -12.29 25.66 9.23
CA ARG A 479 -13.39 26.62 9.06
C ARG A 479 -13.00 27.98 9.61
N ARG A 480 -12.06 28.62 8.92
CA ARG A 480 -11.54 29.95 9.30
C ARG A 480 -12.64 31.02 9.31
N ASP A 481 -13.68 30.83 8.50
CA ASP A 481 -14.88 31.65 8.46
C ASP A 481 -15.65 31.66 9.79
N LEU A 482 -15.53 30.62 10.62
CA LEU A 482 -16.16 30.57 11.94
C LEU A 482 -15.34 31.27 13.03
N ALA A 483 -14.05 31.57 12.80
CA ALA A 483 -13.17 32.12 13.83
C ALA A 483 -13.61 33.50 14.38
N GLY A 484 -14.43 34.24 13.62
CA GLY A 484 -15.00 35.52 14.05
C GLY A 484 -16.35 35.42 14.76
N GLN A 485 -16.89 34.20 14.95
CA GLN A 485 -18.18 33.99 15.60
C GLN A 485 -18.02 33.75 17.12
N PRO A 486 -18.99 34.18 17.95
CA PRO A 486 -18.93 33.95 19.40
C PRO A 486 -18.82 32.47 19.77
N GLY A 487 -17.85 32.12 20.59
CA GLY A 487 -17.55 30.74 21.01
C GLY A 487 -16.55 29.98 20.12
N TYR A 488 -16.01 30.61 19.08
CA TYR A 488 -14.95 30.06 18.21
C TYR A 488 -13.61 30.80 18.35
N GLU A 489 -13.46 31.64 19.36
CA GLU A 489 -12.27 32.50 19.56
C GLU A 489 -10.99 31.66 19.70
N ALA A 490 -11.10 30.46 20.27
CA ALA A 490 -10.02 29.50 20.46
C ALA A 490 -9.85 28.50 19.31
N LEU A 491 -10.50 28.71 18.16
CA LEU A 491 -10.49 27.75 17.04
C LEU A 491 -9.08 27.50 16.47
N GLY A 492 -8.26 28.54 16.37
CA GLY A 492 -6.88 28.47 15.87
C GLY A 492 -6.76 27.71 14.54
N THR A 493 -5.97 26.62 14.53
CA THR A 493 -5.79 25.73 13.37
C THR A 493 -6.59 24.43 13.46
N GLN A 494 -7.57 24.34 14.37
CA GLN A 494 -8.34 23.12 14.60
C GLN A 494 -9.32 22.88 13.45
N ARG A 495 -9.32 21.64 12.93
CA ARG A 495 -10.34 21.19 11.98
C ARG A 495 -11.61 20.92 12.75
N VAL A 496 -12.69 21.60 12.36
CA VAL A 496 -14.02 21.51 13.02
C VAL A 496 -15.15 21.25 12.04
N GLY A 497 -14.88 21.31 10.73
CA GLY A 497 -15.88 21.09 9.70
C GLY A 497 -15.93 19.64 9.22
N TYR A 498 -17.16 19.17 9.00
CA TYR A 498 -17.51 17.87 8.47
C TYR A 498 -18.04 18.01 7.03
N ARG A 499 -17.79 16.99 6.22
CA ARG A 499 -18.35 16.88 4.86
C ARG A 499 -18.54 15.40 4.57
N LEU A 500 -19.77 14.93 4.65
CA LEU A 500 -20.13 13.51 4.68
C LEU A 500 -21.06 13.20 3.53
N ARG A 501 -20.86 12.06 2.88
CA ARG A 501 -21.77 11.54 1.86
C ARG A 501 -22.67 10.49 2.49
N LEU A 502 -23.96 10.56 2.20
CA LEU A 502 -24.97 9.68 2.74
C LEU A 502 -25.72 8.98 1.61
N PRO A 503 -25.96 7.66 1.72
CA PRO A 503 -26.76 6.90 0.77
C PRO A 503 -28.21 7.39 0.75
N ALA A 504 -28.70 7.86 -0.40
CA ALA A 504 -30.04 8.43 -0.56
C ALA A 504 -31.17 7.38 -0.54
N ASP A 505 -30.84 6.10 -0.70
CA ASP A 505 -31.74 4.96 -0.55
C ASP A 505 -32.05 4.62 0.92
N VAL A 506 -31.17 5.02 1.85
CA VAL A 506 -31.32 4.77 3.30
C VAL A 506 -31.65 6.05 4.06
N CYS A 507 -31.08 7.18 3.64
CA CYS A 507 -31.15 8.45 4.36
C CYS A 507 -32.02 9.47 3.62
N SER A 508 -32.87 10.16 4.37
CA SER A 508 -33.64 11.33 3.98
C SER A 508 -33.46 12.44 5.02
N VAL A 509 -33.79 13.68 4.67
CA VAL A 509 -33.73 14.80 5.62
C VAL A 509 -34.60 14.57 6.86
N GLU A 510 -35.68 13.80 6.72
CA GLU A 510 -36.66 13.55 7.79
C GLU A 510 -36.24 12.44 8.74
N ASN A 511 -35.55 11.42 8.24
CA ASN A 511 -35.15 10.25 9.02
C ASN A 511 -33.70 10.32 9.54
N THR A 512 -32.99 11.41 9.22
CA THR A 512 -31.58 11.59 9.60
C THR A 512 -31.46 12.32 10.93
N VAL A 513 -30.79 11.68 11.89
CA VAL A 513 -30.42 12.28 13.17
C VAL A 513 -28.91 12.45 13.20
N ALA A 514 -28.46 13.69 13.40
CA ALA A 514 -27.06 14.01 13.58
C ALA A 514 -26.74 14.12 15.07
N VAL A 515 -25.69 13.46 15.53
CA VAL A 515 -25.22 13.51 16.93
C VAL A 515 -23.74 13.81 16.93
N VAL A 516 -23.35 14.91 17.56
CA VAL A 516 -21.95 15.18 17.83
C VAL A 516 -21.52 14.47 19.12
N VAL A 517 -20.36 13.83 19.10
CA VAL A 517 -19.78 13.09 20.21
C VAL A 517 -18.42 13.69 20.55
N GLY A 518 -18.27 14.19 21.78
CA GLY A 518 -17.02 14.70 22.32
C GLY A 518 -16.07 13.60 22.81
N PRO A 519 -14.79 13.96 23.08
CA PRO A 519 -13.76 13.01 23.45
C PRO A 519 -14.03 12.28 24.78
N SER A 520 -14.80 12.89 25.69
CA SER A 520 -15.27 12.30 26.96
C SER A 520 -16.52 11.42 26.81
N GLY A 521 -17.12 11.36 25.61
CA GLY A 521 -18.40 10.71 25.37
C GLY A 521 -19.62 11.62 25.56
N ALA A 522 -19.42 12.89 25.94
CA ALA A 522 -20.48 13.89 25.95
C ALA A 522 -21.05 14.10 24.54
N MET A 523 -22.36 14.32 24.41
CA MET A 523 -23.08 14.28 23.14
C MET A 523 -24.12 15.39 23.02
N ALA A 524 -24.36 15.86 21.81
CA ALA A 524 -25.52 16.70 21.48
C ALA A 524 -26.15 16.21 20.18
N SER A 525 -27.48 16.15 20.15
CA SER A 525 -28.21 16.02 18.89
C SER A 525 -28.15 17.35 18.15
N LEU A 526 -28.08 17.29 16.82
CA LEU A 526 -28.06 18.46 15.95
C LEU A 526 -29.27 18.35 15.01
N PRO A 527 -30.14 19.38 14.96
CA PRO A 527 -31.23 19.40 14.01
C PRO A 527 -30.67 19.47 12.59
N VAL A 528 -31.18 18.63 11.69
CA VAL A 528 -30.87 18.72 10.27
C VAL A 528 -31.80 19.78 9.67
N PRO A 529 -31.27 20.90 9.15
CA PRO A 529 -32.10 21.93 8.56
C PRO A 529 -32.85 21.36 7.35
N ARG A 530 -34.17 21.50 7.34
CA ARG A 530 -34.95 21.31 6.11
C ARG A 530 -34.49 22.40 5.16
N ALA A 531 -33.85 22.03 4.06
CA ALA A 531 -33.44 23.00 3.05
C ALA A 531 -34.66 23.85 2.69
N ALA A 532 -34.60 25.16 2.93
CA ALA A 532 -35.47 26.08 2.25
C ALA A 532 -35.11 25.92 0.76
N LEU A 533 -36.04 25.37 -0.03
CA LEU A 533 -35.92 25.25 -1.48
C LEU A 533 -35.51 26.62 -2.05
N ARG A 534 -34.20 26.84 -2.27
CA ARG A 534 -33.76 27.93 -3.14
C ARG A 534 -34.17 27.51 -4.54
N ARG A 535 -35.14 28.23 -5.10
CA ARG A 535 -35.56 28.06 -6.49
C ARG A 535 -34.34 28.22 -7.41
N PRO A 536 -34.25 27.47 -8.52
CA PRO A 536 -33.13 27.55 -9.45
C PRO A 536 -32.97 28.89 -10.19
N ASP A 537 -33.85 29.88 -9.99
CA ASP A 537 -33.91 31.10 -10.81
C ASP A 537 -33.20 32.35 -10.22
N ASP A 538 -32.47 32.23 -9.11
CA ASP A 538 -31.65 33.34 -8.57
C ASP A 538 -30.14 33.08 -8.77
N ARG A 539 -29.69 33.02 -10.04
CA ARG A 539 -28.32 33.38 -10.48
C ARG A 539 -28.26 33.83 -11.92
#